data_AF-A0A356FYV9-F1
#
_entry.id   AF-A0A356FYV9-F1
#
_cell.length_a   1.000
_cell.length_b   1.000
_cell.length_c   1.000
_cell.angle_alpha   90.00
_cell.angle_beta   90.00
_cell.angle_gamma   90.00
#
_symmetry.space_group_name_H-M   'P 1'
#
loop_
_entity.id
_entity.type
_entity.pdbx_description
1 polymer ?
#
loop_
_entity_poly.entity_id
_entity_poly.type
_entity_poly.pdbx_seq_one_letter_code
_entity_poly.pdbx_strand_id
1 'polypeptide(L)'
;MKESQKITIAVIALIVLIGGLIGGIIARAPKQDAADKEYEAYYTRRYDTVLLPVDDVKYVSSYETLDESSYVDQMMMVHPEQMIHKWATNYITIRNGFGLHAFFTIADASIRKQPSKRNNFVDYTGNFRVDLRLISDDGEEVVRIRLQASKTVTAPENESVRQKELRWVGLTYDLIAEMNIQFAEKLQSNRSLPRYLAEYSNTDSETEEEEN
;
A
#
# COMPACT_ATOMS: atom_id res chain seq x y z
N MET A 1 1.81 58.68 -7.61
CA MET A 1 2.36 57.82 -8.69
C MET A 1 3.23 56.77 -8.01
N LYS A 2 2.76 55.52 -8.03
CA LYS A 2 3.42 54.21 -7.81
C LYS A 2 4.44 54.11 -6.65
N GLU A 3 4.06 53.58 -5.50
CA GLU A 3 3.80 52.16 -5.15
C GLU A 3 4.92 51.68 -4.22
N SER A 4 4.62 51.81 -2.93
CA SER A 4 5.32 51.16 -1.83
C SER A 4 4.70 49.78 -1.60
N GLN A 5 5.45 48.93 -0.90
CA GLN A 5 5.05 47.67 -0.26
C GLN A 5 5.14 46.37 -1.08
N LYS A 6 6.16 45.58 -0.76
CA LYS A 6 6.11 44.11 -0.83
C LYS A 6 6.56 43.53 0.51
N ILE A 7 5.64 43.54 1.47
CA ILE A 7 5.58 42.55 2.55
C ILE A 7 4.14 42.03 2.51
N THR A 8 3.94 40.80 2.03
CA THR A 8 2.73 40.03 2.35
C THR A 8 3.08 38.54 2.34
N ILE A 9 3.17 38.00 3.55
CA ILE A 9 2.87 36.60 3.88
C ILE A 9 1.38 36.40 3.63
N ALA A 10 0.98 35.43 2.80
CA ALA A 10 -0.29 34.70 2.93
C ALA A 10 -0.38 33.57 1.89
N VAL A 11 -0.42 32.34 2.38
CA VAL A 11 -1.48 31.37 2.12
C VAL A 11 -2.01 31.31 0.67
N ILE A 12 -1.60 30.28 -0.07
CA ILE A 12 -2.51 29.59 -0.99
C ILE A 12 -2.60 28.14 -0.52
N ALA A 13 -3.57 27.93 0.36
CA ALA A 13 -4.17 26.63 0.57
C ALA A 13 -4.98 26.24 -0.68
N LEU A 14 -5.16 24.92 -0.83
CA LEU A 14 -6.40 24.32 -1.30
C LEU A 14 -6.75 24.53 -2.80
N ILE A 15 -6.41 23.53 -3.61
CA ILE A 15 -7.38 23.02 -4.60
C ILE A 15 -7.56 21.53 -4.30
N VAL A 16 -8.62 21.23 -3.57
CA VAL A 16 -9.28 19.93 -3.55
C VAL A 16 -10.43 20.02 -4.55
N LEU A 17 -10.75 18.88 -5.16
CA LEU A 17 -12.03 18.47 -5.77
C LEU A 17 -12.21 18.67 -7.28
N ILE A 18 -12.37 17.49 -7.91
CA ILE A 18 -13.42 17.15 -8.89
C ILE A 18 -13.28 17.76 -10.28
N GLY A 19 -13.05 16.87 -11.25
CA GLY A 19 -13.81 16.81 -12.51
C GLY A 19 -13.89 18.07 -13.37
N GLY A 20 -13.10 18.06 -14.46
CA GLY A 20 -13.46 18.79 -15.68
C GLY A 20 -12.58 20.00 -16.01
N LEU A 21 -11.81 19.84 -17.09
CA LEU A 21 -11.65 20.82 -18.18
C LEU A 21 -11.46 22.30 -17.79
N ILE A 22 -10.23 22.82 -18.00
CA ILE A 22 -9.90 23.76 -19.10
C ILE A 22 -8.40 24.16 -19.02
N GLY A 23 -7.67 23.82 -20.08
CA GLY A 23 -6.75 24.67 -20.82
C GLY A 23 -5.79 25.62 -20.07
N GLY A 24 -4.57 25.15 -19.87
CA GLY A 24 -3.39 25.98 -19.65
C GLY A 24 -2.14 25.18 -19.99
N ILE A 25 -1.68 25.26 -21.25
CA ILE A 25 -0.48 24.56 -21.72
C ILE A 25 0.74 25.23 -21.08
N ILE A 26 1.14 24.77 -19.90
CA ILE A 26 2.54 24.87 -19.48
C ILE A 26 3.23 23.77 -20.27
N ALA A 27 4.06 24.14 -21.24
CA ALA A 27 4.92 23.19 -21.95
C ALA A 27 5.87 22.54 -20.94
N ARG A 28 5.42 21.44 -20.33
CA ARG A 28 6.27 20.58 -19.50
C ARG A 28 7.29 19.95 -20.44
N ALA A 29 8.57 20.04 -20.06
CA ALA A 29 9.64 19.46 -20.84
C ALA A 29 9.35 17.96 -21.08
N PRO A 30 9.62 17.41 -22.28
CA PRO A 30 9.22 16.04 -22.64
C PRO A 30 9.77 14.95 -21.71
N LYS A 31 10.88 15.24 -20.99
CA LYS A 31 11.44 14.34 -19.96
C LYS A 31 10.57 14.27 -18.70
N GLN A 32 9.87 15.36 -18.37
CA GLN A 32 8.99 15.45 -17.21
C GLN A 32 7.67 14.73 -17.48
N ASP A 33 7.09 14.86 -18.67
CA ASP A 33 5.89 14.11 -19.07
C ASP A 33 6.13 12.59 -19.11
N ALA A 34 7.31 12.15 -19.55
CA ALA A 34 7.67 10.73 -19.54
C ALA A 34 7.82 10.17 -18.11
N ALA A 35 8.47 10.93 -17.23
CA ALA A 35 8.66 10.55 -15.84
C ALA A 35 7.35 10.62 -15.02
N ASP A 36 6.48 11.59 -15.31
CA ASP A 36 5.14 11.70 -14.71
C ASP A 36 4.28 10.50 -15.16
N LYS A 37 4.35 10.10 -16.45
CA LYS A 37 3.69 8.88 -16.94
C LYS A 37 4.24 7.60 -16.32
N GLU A 38 5.55 7.51 -16.10
CA GLU A 38 6.18 6.36 -15.41
C GLU A 38 5.72 6.30 -13.96
N TYR A 39 5.63 7.44 -13.28
CA TYR A 39 5.05 7.55 -11.94
C TYR A 39 3.60 7.06 -11.93
N GLU A 40 2.72 7.60 -12.79
CA GLU A 40 1.32 7.17 -12.92
C GLU A 40 1.17 5.68 -13.31
N ALA A 41 2.09 5.13 -14.09
CA ALA A 41 2.09 3.72 -14.45
C ALA A 41 2.29 2.80 -13.23
N TYR A 42 3.10 3.22 -12.25
CA TYR A 42 3.25 2.49 -10.99
C TYR A 42 1.95 2.49 -10.18
N TYR A 43 1.23 3.62 -10.15
CA TYR A 43 -0.06 3.74 -9.43
C TYR A 43 -1.23 3.01 -10.12
N THR A 44 -1.19 2.86 -11.46
CA THR A 44 -2.31 2.29 -12.25
C THR A 44 -2.27 0.78 -12.39
N ARG A 45 -1.21 0.11 -11.91
CA ARG A 45 -1.09 -1.36 -11.97
C ARG A 45 -2.11 -2.02 -11.03
N ARG A 46 -3.28 -2.37 -11.57
CA ARG A 46 -4.30 -3.14 -10.87
C ARG A 46 -3.94 -4.61 -10.88
N TYR A 47 -3.97 -5.24 -9.71
CA TYR A 47 -3.90 -6.69 -9.60
C TYR A 47 -5.33 -7.25 -9.50
N ASP A 48 -5.55 -8.44 -10.06
CA ASP A 48 -6.83 -9.14 -9.95
C ASP A 48 -7.26 -9.20 -8.48
N THR A 49 -8.45 -8.68 -8.22
CA THR A 49 -8.90 -8.36 -6.87
C THR A 49 -9.62 -9.56 -6.29
N VAL A 50 -8.94 -10.31 -5.40
CA VAL A 50 -9.61 -11.27 -4.52
C VAL A 50 -10.02 -10.52 -3.26
N LEU A 51 -11.32 -10.38 -3.02
CA LEU A 51 -11.87 -9.70 -1.85
C LEU A 51 -12.08 -10.69 -0.72
N LEU A 52 -11.67 -10.31 0.49
CA LEU A 52 -11.88 -11.06 1.72
C LEU A 52 -12.93 -10.34 2.58
N PRO A 53 -14.18 -10.86 2.67
CA PRO A 53 -15.20 -10.27 3.52
C PRO A 53 -14.95 -10.60 5.00
N VAL A 54 -15.09 -9.59 5.86
CA VAL A 54 -14.95 -9.67 7.33
C VAL A 54 -15.88 -8.65 7.99
N ASP A 55 -16.21 -8.82 9.26
CA ASP A 55 -17.08 -7.89 10.01
C ASP A 55 -16.33 -6.62 10.45
N ASP A 56 -15.06 -6.76 10.82
CA ASP A 56 -14.19 -5.62 11.08
C ASP A 56 -12.71 -5.95 10.84
N VAL A 57 -11.89 -4.89 10.83
CA VAL A 57 -10.45 -4.99 10.70
C VAL A 57 -9.77 -4.14 11.76
N LYS A 58 -8.94 -4.79 12.58
CA LYS A 58 -7.97 -4.11 13.43
C LYS A 58 -6.61 -4.04 12.74
N TYR A 59 -6.19 -2.82 12.43
CA TYR A 59 -4.86 -2.54 11.93
C TYR A 59 -3.88 -2.32 13.10
N VAL A 60 -2.77 -3.05 13.05
CA VAL A 60 -1.67 -2.94 14.02
C VAL A 60 -0.39 -2.75 13.23
N SER A 61 0.38 -1.74 13.59
CA SER A 61 1.77 -1.64 13.15
C SER A 61 2.68 -1.95 14.32
N SER A 62 3.55 -2.93 14.10
CA SER A 62 4.66 -3.27 15.00
C SER A 62 6.01 -2.88 14.39
N TYR A 63 5.97 -2.22 13.23
CA TYR A 63 7.18 -1.75 12.58
C TYR A 63 7.68 -0.50 13.31
N GLU A 64 8.84 -0.64 13.96
CA GLU A 64 9.57 0.48 14.54
C GLU A 64 10.67 0.89 13.57
N THR A 65 10.58 2.12 13.09
CA THR A 65 11.64 2.73 12.29
C THR A 65 12.81 3.07 13.22
N LEU A 66 13.94 2.38 13.05
CA LEU A 66 15.16 2.75 13.76
C LEU A 66 15.68 4.10 13.21
N ASP A 67 16.13 5.00 14.09
CA ASP A 67 16.81 6.26 13.73
C ASP A 67 18.24 5.98 13.24
N GLU A 68 18.32 5.17 12.18
CA GLU A 68 19.55 4.85 11.49
C GLU A 68 19.51 5.49 10.10
N SER A 69 20.58 6.20 9.75
CA SER A 69 20.72 6.83 8.43
C SER A 69 20.61 5.88 7.23
N SER A 70 20.57 4.56 7.47
CA SER A 70 20.40 3.50 6.47
C SER A 70 18.93 3.31 6.04
N TYR A 71 17.95 3.69 6.86
CA TYR A 71 16.52 3.57 6.55
C TYR A 71 16.07 4.79 5.74
N VAL A 72 15.75 4.57 4.47
CA VAL A 72 15.31 5.62 3.56
C VAL A 72 13.79 5.72 3.47
N ASP A 73 13.06 4.75 4.01
CA ASP A 73 11.60 4.77 4.10
C ASP A 73 11.08 5.98 4.91
N GLN A 74 11.87 6.52 5.84
CA GLN A 74 11.54 7.76 6.55
C GLN A 74 11.70 9.02 5.69
N MET A 75 12.49 8.95 4.62
CA MET A 75 12.77 10.08 3.72
C MET A 75 11.72 10.21 2.60
N MET A 76 10.91 9.17 2.41
CA MET A 76 9.86 9.14 1.41
C MET A 76 8.70 10.04 1.80
N MET A 77 8.04 10.66 0.81
CA MET A 77 6.85 11.47 1.09
C MET A 77 5.65 10.62 1.53
N VAL A 78 5.56 9.40 1.01
CA VAL A 78 4.56 8.40 1.40
C VAL A 78 5.31 7.20 1.94
N HIS A 79 5.10 6.90 3.22
CA HIS A 79 5.81 5.79 3.86
C HIS A 79 5.30 4.45 3.30
N PRO A 80 6.19 3.45 3.15
CA PRO A 80 5.78 2.12 2.70
C PRO A 80 4.67 1.50 3.56
N GLU A 81 4.70 1.74 4.88
CA GLU A 81 3.64 1.33 5.81
C GLU A 81 2.25 1.84 5.40
N GLN A 82 2.15 3.12 5.02
CA GLN A 82 0.90 3.71 4.55
C GLN A 82 0.42 3.04 3.26
N MET A 83 1.35 2.63 2.39
CA MET A 83 1.03 1.94 1.15
C MET A 83 0.57 0.51 1.39
N ILE A 84 1.17 -0.21 2.34
CA ILE A 84 0.73 -1.54 2.78
C ILE A 84 -0.67 -1.45 3.41
N HIS A 85 -0.91 -0.45 4.25
CA HIS A 85 -2.24 -0.22 4.83
C HIS A 85 -3.28 0.05 3.72
N LYS A 86 -2.96 0.95 2.77
CA LYS A 86 -3.85 1.23 1.64
C LYS A 86 -4.10 -0.01 0.79
N TRP A 87 -3.08 -0.82 0.54
CA TRP A 87 -3.22 -2.12 -0.12
C TRP A 87 -4.24 -2.97 0.65
N ALA A 88 -4.06 -3.19 1.96
CA ALA A 88 -4.98 -4.01 2.75
C ALA A 88 -6.45 -3.56 2.66
N THR A 89 -6.71 -2.25 2.71
CA THR A 89 -8.08 -1.69 2.58
C THR A 89 -8.74 -1.95 1.23
N ASN A 90 -7.97 -2.28 0.18
CA ASN A 90 -8.50 -2.60 -1.14
C ASN A 90 -8.84 -4.09 -1.30
N TYR A 91 -8.31 -4.97 -0.44
CA TYR A 91 -8.48 -6.43 -0.55
C TYR A 91 -9.28 -7.04 0.61
N ILE A 92 -9.34 -6.37 1.76
CA ILE A 92 -10.17 -6.77 2.91
C ILE A 92 -11.41 -5.89 2.90
N THR A 93 -12.57 -6.49 2.65
CA THR A 93 -13.85 -5.80 2.56
C THR A 93 -14.62 -5.99 3.85
N ILE A 94 -15.10 -4.88 4.41
CA ILE A 94 -15.99 -4.94 5.57
C ILE A 94 -17.41 -5.25 5.08
N ARG A 95 -17.96 -6.40 5.51
CA ARG A 95 -19.34 -6.81 5.28
C ARG A 95 -19.81 -7.53 6.54
N ASN A 96 -20.89 -7.04 7.14
CA ASN A 96 -21.44 -7.61 8.37
C ASN A 96 -22.04 -9.00 8.11
N GLY A 97 -22.02 -9.86 9.13
CA GLY A 97 -22.67 -11.17 9.15
C GLY A 97 -21.75 -12.34 8.82
N PHE A 98 -20.44 -12.13 8.71
CA PHE A 98 -19.49 -13.21 8.38
C PHE A 98 -18.94 -13.95 9.60
N GLY A 99 -19.15 -13.41 10.81
CA GLY A 99 -18.61 -13.95 12.06
C GLY A 99 -17.08 -13.99 12.06
N LEU A 100 -16.42 -13.03 11.39
CA LEU A 100 -14.98 -13.02 11.15
C LEU A 100 -14.39 -11.64 11.39
N HIS A 101 -13.45 -11.57 12.32
CA HIS A 101 -12.69 -10.37 12.68
C HIS A 101 -11.26 -10.47 12.17
N ALA A 102 -10.81 -9.48 11.39
CA ALA A 102 -9.46 -9.45 10.85
C ALA A 102 -8.48 -8.68 11.76
N PHE A 103 -7.33 -9.26 12.05
CA PHE A 103 -6.20 -8.60 12.69
C PHE A 103 -5.06 -8.50 11.68
N PHE A 104 -4.85 -7.30 11.15
CA PHE A 104 -3.83 -7.03 10.14
C PHE A 104 -2.62 -6.38 10.80
N THR A 105 -1.50 -7.10 10.85
CA THR A 105 -0.27 -6.65 11.50
C THR A 105 0.83 -6.39 10.48
N ILE A 106 1.35 -5.15 10.43
CA ILE A 106 2.57 -4.81 9.69
C ILE A 106 3.76 -5.04 10.62
N ALA A 107 4.60 -6.01 10.28
CA ALA A 107 5.78 -6.39 11.06
C ALA A 107 7.08 -5.80 10.51
N ASP A 108 7.13 -5.51 9.20
CA ASP A 108 8.25 -4.82 8.56
C ASP A 108 7.72 -4.07 7.35
N ALA A 109 8.15 -2.82 7.19
CA ALA A 109 7.87 -1.96 6.04
C ALA A 109 9.13 -1.20 5.60
N SER A 110 10.32 -1.74 5.87
CA SER A 110 11.57 -1.00 5.72
C SER A 110 12.07 -0.93 4.27
N ILE A 111 12.74 0.17 3.95
CA ILE A 111 13.61 0.28 2.77
C ILE A 111 14.96 0.79 3.24
N ARG A 112 15.99 -0.03 3.03
CA ARG A 112 17.34 0.23 3.54
C ARG A 112 18.31 0.48 2.40
N LYS A 113 19.18 1.47 2.54
CA LYS A 113 20.30 1.72 1.64
C LYS A 113 21.58 1.10 2.21
N GLN A 114 22.37 0.47 1.36
CA GLN A 114 23.67 -0.11 1.69
C GLN A 114 24.67 0.13 0.54
N PRO A 115 25.97 0.28 0.83
CA PRO A 115 26.98 0.34 -0.23
C PRO A 115 26.93 -0.92 -1.10
N SER A 116 26.89 -0.75 -2.42
CA SER A 116 26.92 -1.89 -3.34
C SER A 116 28.35 -2.44 -3.46
N LYS A 117 28.46 -3.71 -3.90
CA LYS A 117 29.76 -4.28 -4.31
C LYS A 117 30.36 -3.57 -5.54
N ARG A 118 29.55 -2.83 -6.29
CA ARG A 118 29.98 -2.04 -7.44
C ARG A 118 30.33 -0.62 -6.98
N ASN A 119 31.54 -0.16 -7.31
CA ASN A 119 31.97 1.21 -6.99
C ASN A 119 31.00 2.25 -7.57
N ASN A 120 30.66 3.26 -6.76
CA ASN A 120 29.70 4.33 -7.07
C ASN A 120 28.24 3.86 -7.24
N PHE A 121 27.89 2.70 -6.69
CA PHE A 121 26.51 2.22 -6.62
C PHE A 121 26.08 1.98 -5.17
N VAL A 122 24.77 2.10 -4.96
CA VAL A 122 24.08 1.82 -3.71
C VAL A 122 23.03 0.76 -3.97
N ASP A 123 22.93 -0.21 -3.07
CA ASP A 123 21.87 -1.21 -3.05
C ASP A 123 20.75 -0.74 -2.13
N TYR A 124 19.54 -0.65 -2.65
CA TYR A 124 18.33 -0.41 -1.87
C TYR A 124 17.58 -1.72 -1.70
N THR A 125 17.46 -2.19 -0.45
CA THR A 125 16.75 -3.42 -0.11
C THR A 125 15.49 -3.08 0.67
N GLY A 126 14.34 -3.39 0.10
CA GLY A 126 13.06 -3.28 0.77
C GLY A 126 12.59 -4.62 1.31
N ASN A 127 12.01 -4.62 2.51
CA ASN A 127 11.49 -5.81 3.18
C ASN A 127 10.10 -5.51 3.74
N PHE A 128 9.09 -6.21 3.21
CA PHE A 128 7.74 -6.16 3.76
C PHE A 128 7.39 -7.48 4.42
N ARG A 129 6.82 -7.39 5.62
CA ARG A 129 6.28 -8.54 6.34
C ARG A 129 4.95 -8.17 6.96
N VAL A 130 3.93 -8.95 6.64
CA VAL A 130 2.56 -8.77 7.13
C VAL A 130 2.01 -10.10 7.65
N ASP A 131 1.26 -10.02 8.73
CA ASP A 131 0.50 -11.13 9.29
C ASP A 131 -0.98 -10.73 9.33
N LEU A 132 -1.83 -11.48 8.63
CA LEU A 132 -3.28 -11.37 8.70
C LEU A 132 -3.81 -12.58 9.47
N ARG A 133 -4.52 -12.32 10.56
CA ARG A 133 -5.25 -13.35 11.32
C ARG A 133 -6.75 -13.10 11.19
N LEU A 134 -7.50 -14.16 10.95
CA LEU A 134 -8.97 -14.14 11.00
C LEU A 134 -9.40 -14.89 12.24
N ILE A 135 -10.20 -14.23 13.06
CA ILE A 135 -10.70 -14.75 14.32
C ILE A 135 -12.22 -14.83 14.22
N SER A 136 -12.82 -15.96 14.60
CA SER A 136 -14.28 -16.08 14.65
C SER A 136 -14.88 -15.31 15.82
N ASP A 137 -16.20 -15.17 15.83
CA ASP A 137 -16.95 -14.61 16.98
C ASP A 137 -16.69 -15.35 18.30
N ASP A 138 -16.43 -16.66 18.22
CA ASP A 138 -16.06 -17.50 19.38
C ASP A 138 -14.63 -17.26 19.88
N GLY A 139 -13.86 -16.43 19.19
CA GLY A 139 -12.47 -16.11 19.53
C GLY A 139 -11.44 -17.12 18.99
N GLU A 140 -11.85 -18.05 18.12
CA GLU A 140 -10.94 -19.03 17.52
C GLU A 140 -10.20 -18.45 16.30
N GLU A 141 -8.89 -18.66 16.20
CA GLU A 141 -8.13 -18.31 15.00
C GLU A 141 -8.44 -19.29 13.87
N VAL A 142 -9.23 -18.87 12.90
CA VAL A 142 -9.68 -19.69 11.77
C VAL A 142 -8.63 -19.75 10.67
N VAL A 143 -7.94 -18.63 10.44
CA VAL A 143 -6.96 -18.47 9.37
C VAL A 143 -5.82 -17.58 9.83
N ARG A 144 -4.60 -17.96 9.43
CA ARG A 144 -3.43 -17.09 9.50
C ARG A 144 -2.68 -17.06 8.18
N ILE A 145 -2.51 -15.86 7.64
CA ILE A 145 -1.84 -15.59 6.37
C ILE A 145 -0.62 -14.70 6.66
N ARG A 146 0.57 -15.27 6.47
CA ARG A 146 1.83 -14.52 6.51
C ARG A 146 2.31 -14.23 5.11
N LEU A 147 2.56 -12.95 4.84
CA LEU A 147 3.09 -12.44 3.58
C LEU A 147 4.48 -11.87 3.83
N GLN A 148 5.41 -12.18 2.94
CA GLN A 148 6.76 -11.65 3.03
C GLN A 148 7.34 -11.39 1.65
N ALA A 149 7.74 -10.15 1.40
CA ALA A 149 8.40 -9.75 0.16
C ALA A 149 9.75 -9.09 0.50
N SER A 150 10.77 -9.41 -0.29
CA SER A 150 12.08 -8.78 -0.20
C SER A 150 12.64 -8.57 -1.58
N LYS A 151 13.13 -7.37 -1.86
CA LYS A 151 13.70 -7.03 -3.17
C LYS A 151 14.83 -6.03 -3.00
N THR A 152 15.89 -6.25 -3.77
CA THR A 152 17.05 -5.35 -3.83
C THR A 152 17.16 -4.74 -5.22
N VAL A 153 17.41 -3.43 -5.27
CA VAL A 153 17.66 -2.69 -6.51
C VAL A 153 18.96 -1.91 -6.36
N THR A 154 19.90 -2.14 -7.27
CA THR A 154 21.17 -1.41 -7.34
C THR A 154 21.02 -0.16 -8.21
N ALA A 155 21.58 0.96 -7.76
CA ALA A 155 21.49 2.24 -8.45
C ALA A 155 22.75 3.08 -8.30
N PRO A 156 23.04 4.01 -9.23
CA PRO A 156 24.14 4.96 -9.06
C PRO A 156 23.98 5.79 -7.78
N GLU A 157 25.07 6.05 -7.07
CA GLU A 157 25.06 6.82 -5.82
C GLU A 157 24.70 8.30 -6.05
N ASN A 158 25.11 8.84 -7.21
CA ASN A 158 24.96 10.23 -7.61
C ASN A 158 23.60 10.57 -8.27
N GLU A 159 22.55 9.78 -8.00
CA GLU A 159 21.19 10.06 -8.47
C GLU A 159 20.63 11.36 -7.86
N SER A 160 19.83 12.07 -8.67
CA SER A 160 19.04 13.20 -8.18
C SER A 160 18.00 12.74 -7.15
N VAL A 161 17.55 13.67 -6.28
CA VAL A 161 16.51 13.38 -5.27
C VAL A 161 15.27 12.77 -5.90
N ARG A 162 14.82 13.28 -7.06
CA ARG A 162 13.67 12.76 -7.79
C ARG A 162 13.87 11.31 -8.24
N GLN A 163 15.05 10.96 -8.76
CA GLN A 163 15.34 9.60 -9.19
C GLN A 163 15.35 8.62 -8.01
N LYS A 164 15.87 9.04 -6.86
CA LYS A 164 15.84 8.26 -5.62
C LYS A 164 14.40 8.00 -5.18
N GLU A 165 13.56 9.02 -5.14
CA GLU A 165 12.15 8.87 -4.76
C GLU A 165 11.40 7.94 -5.72
N LEU A 166 11.55 8.13 -7.03
CA LEU A 166 10.96 7.25 -8.04
C LEU A 166 11.38 5.79 -7.85
N ARG A 167 12.65 5.56 -7.50
CA ARG A 167 13.18 4.23 -7.24
C ARG A 167 12.60 3.61 -5.98
N TRP A 168 12.50 4.37 -4.89
CA TRP A 168 11.93 3.88 -3.63
C TRP A 168 10.44 3.58 -3.75
N VAL A 169 9.70 4.43 -4.46
CA VAL A 169 8.29 4.20 -4.81
C VAL A 169 8.16 2.96 -5.70
N GLY A 170 8.94 2.85 -6.78
CA GLY A 170 8.91 1.68 -7.66
C GLY A 170 9.23 0.37 -6.92
N LEU A 171 10.22 0.40 -6.02
CA LEU A 171 10.55 -0.74 -5.15
C LEU A 171 9.39 -1.11 -4.21
N THR A 172 8.71 -0.12 -3.63
CA THR A 172 7.52 -0.33 -2.80
C THR A 172 6.41 -1.04 -3.58
N TYR A 173 6.14 -0.58 -4.81
CA TYR A 173 5.14 -1.20 -5.68
C TYR A 173 5.48 -2.64 -6.06
N ASP A 174 6.75 -2.91 -6.36
CA ASP A 174 7.20 -4.26 -6.66
C ASP A 174 7.01 -5.22 -5.47
N LEU A 175 7.26 -4.74 -4.24
CA LEU A 175 7.04 -5.53 -3.02
C LEU A 175 5.55 -5.77 -2.75
N ILE A 176 4.69 -4.78 -3.00
CA ILE A 176 3.23 -4.94 -2.92
C ILE A 176 2.74 -5.95 -3.96
N ALA A 177 3.29 -5.91 -5.18
CA ALA A 177 2.96 -6.87 -6.23
C ALA A 177 3.20 -8.32 -5.78
N GLU A 178 4.39 -8.55 -5.21
CA GLU A 178 4.80 -9.84 -4.69
C GLU A 178 3.90 -10.30 -3.54
N MET A 179 3.62 -9.41 -2.58
CA MET A 179 2.68 -9.71 -1.50
C MET A 179 1.28 -10.04 -2.02
N ASN A 180 0.83 -9.36 -3.07
CA ASN A 180 -0.49 -9.60 -3.65
C ASN A 180 -0.61 -10.98 -4.29
N ILE A 181 0.44 -11.42 -5.01
CA ILE A 181 0.52 -12.77 -5.57
C ILE A 181 0.43 -13.81 -4.44
N GLN A 182 1.27 -13.65 -3.41
CA GLN A 182 1.25 -14.54 -2.25
C GLN A 182 -0.10 -14.55 -1.53
N PHE A 183 -0.76 -13.41 -1.44
CA PHE A 183 -2.08 -13.29 -0.81
C PHE A 183 -3.13 -14.09 -1.58
N ALA A 184 -3.21 -13.90 -2.90
CA ALA A 184 -4.13 -14.66 -3.75
C ALA A 184 -3.90 -16.17 -3.67
N GLU A 185 -2.64 -16.62 -3.73
CA GLU A 185 -2.28 -18.04 -3.59
C GLU A 185 -2.68 -18.62 -2.24
N LYS A 186 -2.46 -17.86 -1.14
CA LYS A 186 -2.81 -18.30 0.22
C LYS A 186 -4.30 -18.33 0.46
N LEU A 187 -5.06 -17.38 -0.11
CA LEU A 187 -6.52 -17.42 -0.04
C LEU A 187 -7.08 -18.65 -0.78
N GLN A 188 -6.57 -18.94 -1.97
CA GLN A 188 -7.03 -20.08 -2.78
C GLN A 188 -6.65 -21.44 -2.17
N SER A 189 -5.47 -21.54 -1.56
CA SER A 189 -4.98 -22.79 -0.97
C SER A 189 -5.52 -23.08 0.43
N ASN A 190 -6.11 -22.08 1.10
CA ASN A 190 -6.67 -22.26 2.43
C ASN A 190 -8.00 -23.01 2.35
N ARG A 191 -8.04 -24.23 2.88
CA ARG A 191 -9.24 -25.09 2.82
C ARG A 191 -10.34 -24.70 3.82
N SER A 192 -10.01 -24.03 4.93
CA SER A 192 -11.03 -23.61 5.90
C SER A 192 -11.80 -22.41 5.37
N LEU A 193 -11.13 -21.47 4.69
CA LEU A 193 -11.75 -20.22 4.28
C LEU A 193 -12.99 -20.38 3.36
N PRO A 194 -12.96 -21.14 2.25
CA PRO A 194 -14.15 -21.36 1.42
C PRO A 194 -15.31 -22.01 2.17
N ARG A 195 -15.02 -22.90 3.12
CA ARG A 195 -16.05 -23.55 3.94
C ARG A 195 -16.72 -22.55 4.89
N TYR A 196 -15.91 -21.75 5.59
CA TYR A 196 -16.43 -20.69 6.45
C TYR A 196 -17.26 -19.67 5.66
N LEU A 197 -16.74 -19.20 4.53
CA LEU A 197 -17.48 -18.26 3.69
C LEU A 197 -18.80 -18.83 3.15
N ALA A 198 -18.88 -20.15 2.90
CA ALA A 198 -20.11 -20.81 2.45
C ALA A 198 -21.12 -21.06 3.57
N GLU A 199 -20.65 -21.33 4.79
CA GLU A 199 -21.51 -21.53 5.97
C GLU A 199 -22.26 -20.24 6.33
N TYR A 200 -21.58 -19.09 6.26
CA TYR A 200 -22.18 -17.79 6.54
C TYR A 200 -22.90 -17.16 5.33
N SER A 201 -22.64 -17.62 4.09
CA SER A 201 -23.45 -17.16 2.95
C SER A 201 -24.87 -17.76 2.91
N ASN A 202 -25.07 -18.92 3.55
CA ASN A 202 -26.37 -19.61 3.54
C ASN A 202 -27.30 -19.13 4.66
N THR A 203 -26.77 -18.54 5.74
CA THR A 203 -27.56 -17.96 6.84
C THR A 203 -28.25 -16.66 6.44
N ASP A 204 -27.71 -15.93 5.46
CA ASP A 204 -28.37 -14.75 4.86
C ASP A 204 -29.63 -15.12 4.05
N SER A 205 -29.77 -16.36 3.56
CA SER A 205 -30.91 -16.78 2.73
C SER A 205 -32.10 -17.37 3.50
N GLU A 206 -31.95 -17.70 4.78
CA GLU A 206 -33.02 -18.31 5.58
C GLU A 206 -33.86 -17.28 6.35
N THR A 207 -33.46 -16.00 6.38
CA THR A 207 -34.17 -14.95 7.15
C THR A 207 -35.17 -14.13 6.32
N GLU A 208 -35.29 -14.36 5.00
CA GLU A 208 -36.26 -13.65 4.14
C GLU A 208 -37.53 -14.46 3.80
N GLU A 209 -37.68 -15.72 4.23
CA GLU A 209 -38.85 -16.56 3.88
C GLU A 209 -39.91 -16.75 5.00
N GLU A 210 -39.76 -16.12 6.18
CA GLU A 210 -40.77 -16.17 7.25
C GLU A 210 -41.53 -14.85 7.47
N GLU A 211 -41.87 -14.13 6.39
CA GLU A 211 -42.99 -13.16 6.43
C GLU A 211 -43.76 -13.18 5.10
N ASN A 212 -44.69 -14.14 4.96
CA ASN A 212 -45.88 -14.02 4.10
C ASN A 212 -47.02 -14.94 4.57
#